data_AF-A0A0R3WUW4-F1
#
_entry.id   AF-A0A0R3WUW4-F1
#
_cell.length_a   1.000
_cell.length_b   1.000
_cell.length_c   1.000
_cell.angle_alpha   90.00
_cell.angle_beta   90.00
_cell.angle_gamma   90.00
#
_symmetry.space_group_name_H-M   'P 1'
#
loop_
_entity.id
_entity.type
_entity.pdbx_description
1 polymer ?
#
loop_
_entity_poly.entity_id
_entity_poly.type
_entity_poly.pdbx_seq_one_letter_code
_entity_poly.pdbx_strand_id
1 'polypeptide(L)'
;MRAEMSLAIEINPDSEISIHVHDAANGALLEKEMLFFQQYFHETQQSNYYYITICSDIQTFKWLLTYMKSKNDRKLDVSNILPVLVSAEFLQMPELVASCIAFLCDRVTEIPSLIADIDMVRPPTWEKIARHFMPGKLSSLTDDFLPFKKYMNNLR
;
A
#
# COMPACT_ATOMS: atom_id res chain seq x y z
N MET A 1 16.02 23.60 -20.37
CA MET A 1 15.13 22.62 -21.01
C MET A 1 14.84 21.54 -19.96
N ARG A 2 13.68 21.60 -19.30
CA ARG A 2 13.31 20.62 -18.26
C ARG A 2 12.95 19.32 -18.98
N ALA A 3 13.66 18.23 -18.71
CA ALA A 3 13.24 16.91 -19.17
C ALA A 3 11.84 16.64 -18.60
N GLU A 4 10.87 16.45 -19.48
CA GLU A 4 9.50 16.13 -19.09
C GLU A 4 9.47 14.76 -18.42
N MET A 5 8.96 14.75 -17.19
CA MET A 5 8.65 13.55 -16.44
C MET A 5 7.43 12.89 -17.07
N SER A 6 7.54 11.72 -17.68
CA SER A 6 6.35 10.98 -18.15
C SER A 6 6.40 9.52 -17.71
N LEU A 7 5.90 9.28 -16.50
CA LEU A 7 5.16 8.06 -16.26
C LEU A 7 3.80 8.30 -16.92
N ALA A 8 3.56 7.72 -18.10
CA ALA A 8 2.23 7.79 -18.69
C ALA A 8 1.37 6.76 -17.95
N ILE A 9 0.48 7.27 -17.11
CA ILE A 9 -0.57 6.45 -16.50
C ILE A 9 -1.77 6.60 -17.44
N GLU A 10 -2.02 5.60 -18.28
CA GLU A 10 -3.28 5.55 -19.01
C GLU A 10 -4.35 4.95 -18.12
N ILE A 11 -5.48 5.64 -18.06
CA ILE A 11 -6.65 5.25 -17.30
C ILE A 11 -7.59 4.64 -18.33
N ASN A 12 -7.76 3.32 -18.29
CA ASN A 12 -8.77 2.69 -19.10
C ASN A 12 -10.16 3.02 -18.52
N PRO A 13 -11.22 3.05 -19.36
CA PRO A 13 -12.60 3.29 -18.91
C PRO A 13 -13.07 2.31 -17.83
N ASP A 14 -12.41 1.16 -17.68
CA ASP A 14 -12.72 0.12 -16.68
C ASP A 14 -12.01 0.33 -15.33
N SER A 15 -11.49 1.53 -15.04
CA SER A 15 -10.72 1.86 -13.81
C SER A 15 -9.40 1.08 -13.66
N GLU A 16 -8.90 0.54 -14.76
CA GLU A 16 -7.62 -0.15 -14.82
C GLU A 16 -6.48 0.87 -14.97
N ILE A 17 -5.48 0.82 -14.08
CA ILE A 17 -4.27 1.64 -14.21
C ILE A 17 -3.28 0.90 -15.10
N SER A 18 -3.04 1.42 -16.30
CA SER A 18 -1.92 1.00 -17.14
C SER A 18 -0.72 1.90 -16.85
N ILE A 19 0.33 1.33 -16.28
CA ILE A 19 1.59 2.05 -16.07
C ILE A 19 2.49 1.83 -17.27
N HIS A 20 2.69 2.88 -18.06
CA HIS A 20 3.68 2.89 -19.12
C HIS A 20 4.96 3.55 -18.60
N VAL A 21 5.95 2.71 -18.31
CA VAL A 21 7.27 3.16 -17.89
C VAL A 21 8.08 3.50 -19.13
N HIS A 22 8.04 4.76 -19.56
CA HIS A 22 8.80 5.25 -20.72
C HIS A 22 10.21 5.75 -20.36
N ASP A 23 10.57 5.73 -19.08
CA ASP A 23 11.80 6.30 -18.55
C ASP A 23 12.51 5.29 -17.63
N ALA A 24 13.78 4.99 -17.95
CA ALA A 24 14.64 4.10 -17.20
C ALA A 24 14.81 4.52 -15.73
N ALA A 25 14.76 5.83 -15.43
CA ALA A 25 14.90 6.31 -14.06
C ALA A 25 13.71 5.94 -13.17
N ASN A 26 12.48 5.94 -13.71
CA ASN A 26 11.30 5.50 -12.97
C ASN A 26 11.23 3.97 -12.89
N GLY A 27 11.67 3.25 -13.93
CA GLY A 27 11.80 1.79 -13.89
C GLY A 27 12.75 1.34 -12.78
N ALA A 28 13.94 1.95 -12.69
CA ALA A 28 14.90 1.67 -11.64
C ALA A 28 14.37 1.97 -10.23
N LEU A 29 13.54 3.02 -10.08
CA LEU A 29 12.91 3.33 -8.80
C LEU A 29 11.90 2.24 -8.38
N LEU A 30 11.06 1.78 -9.31
CA LEU A 30 10.08 0.72 -9.07
C LEU A 30 10.79 -0.60 -8.72
N GLU A 31 11.82 -0.96 -9.50
CA GLU A 31 12.63 -2.17 -9.25
C GLU A 31 13.29 -2.14 -7.86
N LYS A 32 13.78 -0.98 -7.45
CA LYS A 32 14.48 -0.80 -6.17
C LYS A 32 13.56 -0.86 -4.96
N GLU A 33 12.37 -0.25 -5.04
CA GLU A 33 11.51 -0.03 -3.87
C GLU A 33 10.34 -1.03 -3.79
N MET A 34 10.04 -1.77 -4.87
CA MET A 34 8.90 -2.71 -4.95
C MET A 34 9.36 -4.08 -5.46
N LEU A 35 9.38 -5.09 -4.58
CA LEU A 35 9.85 -6.44 -4.94
C LEU A 35 9.01 -7.08 -6.05
N PHE A 36 7.72 -6.72 -6.16
CA PHE A 36 6.87 -7.14 -7.25
C PHE A 36 7.46 -6.75 -8.62
N PHE A 37 7.86 -5.48 -8.76
CA PHE A 37 8.46 -4.99 -10.01
C PHE A 37 9.86 -5.53 -10.24
N GLN A 38 10.63 -5.77 -9.17
CA GLN A 38 11.92 -6.45 -9.26
C GLN A 38 11.79 -7.84 -9.90
N GLN A 39 10.86 -8.64 -9.40
CA GLN A 39 10.57 -9.98 -9.95
C GLN A 39 10.05 -9.88 -11.38
N TYR A 40 9.09 -8.99 -11.62
CA TYR A 40 8.48 -8.79 -12.92
C TYR A 40 9.50 -8.39 -13.99
N PHE A 41 10.37 -7.39 -13.73
CA PHE A 41 11.40 -6.96 -14.68
C PHE A 41 12.47 -8.03 -14.93
N HIS A 42 12.83 -8.79 -13.89
CA HIS A 42 13.78 -9.89 -14.03
C HIS A 42 13.24 -11.01 -14.94
N GLU A 43 11.94 -11.27 -14.93
CA GLU A 43 11.28 -12.27 -15.79
C GLU A 43 11.02 -11.77 -17.21
N THR A 44 10.91 -10.45 -17.41
CA THR A 44 10.48 -9.82 -18.67
C THR A 44 11.61 -9.15 -19.46
N GLN A 45 12.85 -9.67 -19.36
CA GLN A 45 14.11 -9.13 -19.91
C GLN A 45 14.17 -8.83 -21.45
N GLN A 46 13.06 -8.84 -22.19
CA GLN A 46 13.02 -8.68 -23.65
C GLN A 46 12.32 -7.44 -24.20
N SER A 47 11.67 -6.58 -23.40
CA SER A 47 11.05 -5.35 -23.92
C SER A 47 11.31 -4.11 -23.05
N ASN A 48 11.81 -3.03 -23.66
CA ASN A 48 11.90 -1.69 -23.07
C ASN A 48 10.53 -1.02 -22.82
N TYR A 49 9.44 -1.78 -22.98
CA TYR A 49 8.07 -1.35 -22.78
C TYR A 49 7.40 -2.38 -21.88
N TYR A 50 7.01 -1.94 -20.69
CA TYR A 50 6.29 -2.75 -19.72
C TYR A 50 4.86 -2.23 -19.63
N TYR A 51 3.88 -3.11 -19.82
CA TYR A 51 2.47 -2.84 -19.60
C TYR A 51 2.08 -3.53 -18.29
N ILE A 52 1.89 -2.73 -17.24
CA ILE A 52 1.57 -3.26 -15.92
C ILE A 52 0.22 -2.67 -15.51
N THR A 53 -0.74 -3.57 -15.41
CA THR A 53 -2.06 -3.30 -14.85
C THR A 53 -2.00 -3.40 -13.33
N ILE A 54 -2.38 -2.34 -12.63
CA ILE A 54 -2.62 -2.40 -11.17
C ILE A 54 -4.05 -1.99 -10.89
N CYS A 55 -4.81 -2.84 -10.20
CA CYS A 55 -6.17 -2.54 -9.74
C CYS A 55 -6.23 -1.55 -8.55
N SER A 56 -5.11 -0.88 -8.24
CA SER A 56 -5.06 0.16 -7.20
C SER A 56 -5.72 1.42 -7.74
N ASP A 57 -6.19 2.32 -6.89
CA ASP A 57 -6.67 3.61 -7.36
C ASP A 57 -5.50 4.53 -7.73
N ILE A 58 -5.73 5.44 -8.68
CA ILE A 58 -4.68 6.29 -9.24
C ILE A 58 -4.07 7.21 -8.19
N GLN A 59 -4.87 7.63 -7.20
CA GLN A 59 -4.40 8.55 -6.17
C GLN A 59 -3.43 7.83 -5.23
N THR A 60 -3.74 6.58 -4.86
CA THR A 60 -2.85 5.73 -4.07
C THR A 60 -1.56 5.45 -4.82
N PHE A 61 -1.62 5.11 -6.11
CA PHE A 61 -0.38 4.87 -6.87
C PHE A 61 0.49 6.14 -7.00
N LYS A 62 -0.12 7.30 -7.24
CA LYS A 62 0.58 8.60 -7.22
C LYS A 62 1.19 8.92 -5.85
N TRP A 63 0.48 8.57 -4.78
CA TRP A 63 0.97 8.70 -3.42
C TRP A 63 2.24 7.86 -3.23
N LEU A 64 2.22 6.58 -3.65
CA LEU A 64 3.36 5.68 -3.56
C LEU A 64 4.57 6.19 -4.32
N LEU A 65 4.39 6.67 -5.55
CA LEU A 65 5.48 7.27 -6.34
C LEU A 65 6.11 8.47 -5.63
N THR A 66 5.28 9.32 -5.02
CA THR A 66 5.77 10.48 -4.28
C THR A 66 6.54 10.05 -3.03
N TYR A 67 6.01 9.06 -2.29
CA TYR A 67 6.65 8.48 -1.12
C TYR A 67 8.01 7.86 -1.45
N MET A 68 8.14 7.14 -2.56
CA MET A 68 9.42 6.54 -2.98
C MET A 68 10.45 7.59 -3.38
N LYS A 69 10.02 8.68 -4.03
CA LYS A 69 10.91 9.79 -4.40
C LYS A 69 11.40 10.57 -3.18
N SER A 70 10.58 10.66 -2.15
CA SER A 70 10.94 11.30 -0.89
C SER A 70 10.15 10.70 0.27
N LYS A 71 10.82 9.80 1.01
CA LYS A 71 10.23 9.07 2.15
C LYS A 71 9.71 10.00 3.26
N ASN A 72 10.10 11.28 3.25
CA ASN A 72 9.70 12.29 4.23
C ASN A 72 8.57 13.22 3.76
N ASP A 73 8.30 13.31 2.44
CA ASP A 73 7.39 14.32 1.90
C ASP A 73 5.91 13.90 1.92
N ARG A 74 5.63 12.61 2.14
CA ARG A 74 4.27 12.07 2.25
C ARG A 74 4.11 11.36 3.58
N LYS A 75 3.15 11.84 4.37
CA LYS A 75 2.77 11.21 5.65
C LYS A 75 1.57 10.29 5.46
N LEU A 76 1.58 9.19 6.18
CA LEU A 76 0.39 8.35 6.38
C LEU A 76 -0.68 9.18 7.09
N ASP A 77 -1.92 8.96 6.67
CA ASP A 77 -3.09 9.65 7.21
C ASP A 77 -4.25 8.66 7.34
N VAL A 78 -5.17 8.93 8.27
CA VAL A 78 -6.37 8.11 8.49
C VAL A 78 -7.20 7.91 7.22
N SER A 79 -7.18 8.88 6.30
CA SER A 79 -7.91 8.82 5.02
C SER A 79 -7.23 7.96 3.94
N ASN A 80 -5.92 7.68 4.05
CA ASN A 80 -5.16 6.98 3.01
C ASN A 80 -4.53 5.66 3.48
N ILE A 81 -4.54 5.38 4.79
CA ILE A 81 -3.80 4.28 5.38
C ILE A 81 -4.20 2.91 4.84
N LEU A 82 -5.50 2.65 4.67
CA LEU A 82 -6.01 1.38 4.15
C LEU A 82 -5.62 1.14 2.69
N PRO A 83 -5.94 2.02 1.73
CA PRO A 83 -5.57 1.77 0.34
C PRO A 83 -4.05 1.76 0.14
N VAL A 84 -3.29 2.56 0.90
CA VAL A 84 -1.82 2.51 0.90
C VAL A 84 -1.31 1.18 1.42
N LEU A 85 -1.85 0.65 2.54
CA LEU A 85 -1.46 -0.65 3.07
C LEU A 85 -1.73 -1.78 2.07
N VAL A 86 -2.93 -1.85 1.51
CA VAL A 86 -3.32 -2.87 0.54
C VAL A 86 -2.39 -2.83 -0.69
N SER A 87 -2.13 -1.63 -1.20
CA SER A 87 -1.26 -1.45 -2.37
C SER A 87 0.21 -1.76 -2.05
N ALA A 88 0.73 -1.33 -0.90
CA ALA A 88 2.09 -1.63 -0.44
C ALA A 88 2.29 -3.13 -0.20
N GLU A 89 1.27 -3.81 0.30
CA GLU A 89 1.28 -5.25 0.47
C GLU A 89 1.30 -5.98 -0.88
N PHE A 90 0.46 -5.58 -1.83
CA PHE A 90 0.41 -6.14 -3.18
C PHE A 90 1.74 -5.95 -3.92
N LEU A 91 2.30 -4.74 -3.84
CA LEU A 91 3.57 -4.35 -4.47
C LEU A 91 4.81 -4.82 -3.71
N GLN A 92 4.60 -5.55 -2.61
CA GLN A 92 5.65 -6.15 -1.78
C GLN A 92 6.66 -5.09 -1.30
N MET A 93 6.17 -4.06 -0.62
CA MET A 93 6.96 -2.94 -0.05
C MET A 93 7.09 -3.10 1.49
N PRO A 94 7.99 -3.94 2.00
CA PRO A 94 7.99 -4.36 3.41
C PRO A 94 8.17 -3.21 4.41
N GLU A 95 9.02 -2.22 4.13
CA GLU A 95 9.22 -1.06 5.01
C GLU A 95 7.96 -0.20 5.14
N LEU A 96 7.26 0.03 4.03
CA LEU A 96 6.02 0.79 4.02
C LEU A 96 4.89 0.01 4.71
N VAL A 97 4.79 -1.30 4.48
CA VAL A 97 3.85 -2.17 5.21
C VAL A 97 4.07 -2.07 6.72
N ALA A 98 5.33 -2.16 7.19
CA ALA A 98 5.64 -2.02 8.61
C ALA A 98 5.22 -0.64 9.17
N SER A 99 5.47 0.42 8.41
CA SER A 99 5.07 1.79 8.77
C SER A 99 3.54 1.94 8.85
N CYS A 100 2.81 1.33 7.91
CA CYS A 100 1.35 1.31 7.92
C CYS A 100 0.79 0.55 9.13
N ILE A 101 1.35 -0.61 9.46
CA ILE A 101 0.93 -1.39 10.63
C ILE A 101 1.17 -0.59 11.92
N ALA A 102 2.32 0.06 12.05
CA ALA A 102 2.62 0.90 13.21
C ALA A 102 1.62 2.05 13.34
N PHE A 103 1.32 2.76 12.24
CA PHE A 103 0.34 3.84 12.22
C PHE A 103 -1.07 3.34 12.59
N LEU A 104 -1.51 2.20 12.03
CA LEU A 104 -2.80 1.58 12.36
C LEU A 104 -2.88 1.22 13.83
N CYS A 105 -1.86 0.57 14.38
CA CYS A 105 -1.81 0.24 15.80
C CYS A 105 -1.85 1.49 16.67
N ASP A 106 -1.26 2.60 16.22
CA ASP A 106 -1.27 3.86 16.95
C ASP A 106 -2.63 4.58 16.92
N ARG A 107 -3.27 4.63 15.75
CA ARG A 107 -4.41 5.52 15.47
C ARG A 107 -5.72 4.77 15.17
N VAL A 108 -5.83 3.49 15.52
CA VAL A 108 -6.99 2.64 15.13
C VAL A 108 -8.35 3.26 15.44
N THR A 109 -8.47 3.99 16.55
CA THR A 109 -9.72 4.62 16.99
C THR A 109 -10.19 5.74 16.07
N GLU A 110 -9.28 6.30 15.27
CA GLU A 110 -9.54 7.37 14.31
C GLU A 110 -9.85 6.81 12.91
N ILE A 111 -9.86 5.48 12.74
CA ILE A 111 -10.04 4.80 11.45
C ILE A 111 -11.28 3.91 11.52
N PRO A 112 -12.50 4.48 11.58
CA PRO A 112 -13.73 3.70 11.68
C PRO A 112 -13.99 2.82 10.45
N SER A 113 -13.47 3.19 9.29
CA SER A 113 -13.53 2.39 8.06
C SER A 113 -12.85 1.03 8.19
N LEU A 114 -11.91 0.87 9.12
CA LEU A 114 -11.20 -0.40 9.36
C LEU A 114 -12.15 -1.57 9.67
N ILE A 115 -13.30 -1.28 10.28
CA ILE A 115 -14.31 -2.28 10.61
C ILE A 115 -15.07 -2.72 9.35
N ALA A 116 -15.40 -1.77 8.48
CA ALA A 116 -16.15 -2.03 7.25
C ALA A 116 -15.29 -2.71 6.18
N ASP A 117 -14.00 -2.37 6.14
CA ASP A 117 -13.08 -2.75 5.07
C ASP A 117 -12.10 -3.86 5.49
N ILE A 118 -12.44 -4.62 6.55
CA ILE A 118 -11.54 -5.63 7.12
C ILE A 118 -11.14 -6.70 6.10
N ASP A 119 -12.02 -7.02 5.17
CA ASP A 119 -11.80 -8.02 4.12
C ASP A 119 -10.87 -7.53 3.00
N MET A 120 -10.57 -6.23 2.92
CA MET A 120 -9.67 -5.68 1.90
C MET A 120 -8.19 -5.97 2.16
N VAL A 121 -7.83 -6.26 3.42
CA VAL A 121 -6.47 -6.57 3.84
C VAL A 121 -6.31 -8.08 3.96
N ARG A 122 -5.21 -8.64 3.41
CA ARG A 122 -5.05 -10.09 3.36
C ARG A 122 -4.89 -10.68 4.77
N PRO A 123 -5.38 -11.92 5.03
CA PRO A 123 -5.29 -12.55 6.35
C PRO A 123 -3.88 -12.57 6.97
N PRO A 124 -2.79 -12.87 6.23
CA PRO A 124 -1.44 -12.84 6.80
C PRO A 124 -1.00 -11.46 7.30
N THR A 125 -1.55 -10.38 6.75
CA THR A 125 -1.27 -9.02 7.23
C THR A 125 -2.06 -8.72 8.49
N TRP A 126 -3.29 -9.22 8.61
CA TRP A 126 -4.02 -9.14 9.87
C TRP A 126 -3.36 -9.91 11.00
N GLU A 127 -2.79 -11.08 10.74
CA GLU A 127 -1.99 -11.82 11.73
C GLU A 127 -0.75 -11.01 12.17
N LYS A 128 -0.11 -10.28 11.24
CA LYS A 128 1.00 -9.37 11.59
C LYS A 128 0.48 -8.23 12.46
N ILE A 129 -0.63 -7.59 12.09
CA ILE A 129 -1.22 -6.50 12.88
C ILE A 129 -1.59 -7.02 14.27
N ALA A 130 -2.26 -8.18 14.38
CA ALA A 130 -2.67 -8.80 15.65
C ALA A 130 -1.50 -9.02 16.62
N ARG A 131 -0.33 -9.43 16.10
CA ARG A 131 0.91 -9.60 16.86
C ARG A 131 1.57 -8.30 17.30
N HIS A 132 1.47 -7.23 16.49
CA HIS A 132 2.04 -5.92 16.84
C HIS A 132 1.11 -5.06 17.70
N PHE A 133 -0.19 -5.37 17.69
CA PHE A 133 -1.18 -4.62 18.45
C PHE A 133 -1.03 -4.94 19.95
N MET A 134 -0.70 -3.94 20.78
CA MET A 134 -0.53 -4.17 22.22
C MET A 134 -1.83 -4.67 22.86
N PRO A 135 -1.83 -5.78 23.64
CA PRO A 135 -3.05 -6.32 24.25
C PRO A 135 -3.85 -5.29 25.06
N GLY A 136 -3.17 -4.46 25.86
CA GLY A 136 -3.81 -3.42 26.67
C GLY A 136 -4.51 -2.34 25.83
N LYS A 137 -3.98 -2.02 24.65
CA LYS A 137 -4.60 -1.07 23.72
C LYS A 137 -5.84 -1.66 23.06
N LEU A 138 -5.85 -2.97 22.80
CA LEU A 138 -7.00 -3.65 22.19
C LEU A 138 -8.17 -3.67 23.17
N SER A 139 -7.89 -3.98 24.44
CA SER A 139 -8.90 -3.97 25.50
C SER A 139 -9.47 -2.58 25.76
N SER A 140 -8.68 -1.51 25.57
CA SER A 140 -9.11 -0.13 25.84
C SER A 140 -9.93 0.52 24.73
N LEU A 141 -10.10 -0.12 23.56
CA LEU A 141 -10.97 0.43 22.51
C LEU A 141 -12.42 0.49 23.01
N THR A 142 -13.25 1.37 22.44
CA THR A 142 -14.68 1.45 22.80
C THR A 142 -15.47 0.25 22.26
N ASP A 143 -16.73 0.12 22.66
CA ASP A 143 -17.61 -0.97 22.21
C ASP A 143 -17.97 -0.90 20.72
N ASP A 144 -17.87 0.27 20.10
CA ASP A 144 -18.03 0.43 18.64
C ASP A 144 -16.99 -0.39 17.86
N PHE A 145 -15.82 -0.65 18.46
CA PHE A 145 -14.77 -1.49 17.90
C PHE A 145 -14.91 -2.97 18.31
N LEU A 146 -16.02 -3.40 18.91
CA LEU A 146 -16.22 -4.79 19.33
C LEU A 146 -16.03 -5.81 18.20
N PRO A 147 -16.52 -5.58 16.95
CA PRO A 147 -16.25 -6.49 15.84
C PRO A 147 -14.75 -6.64 15.57
N PHE A 148 -14.03 -5.52 15.54
CA PHE A 148 -12.57 -5.49 15.36
C PHE A 148 -11.84 -6.20 16.50
N LYS A 149 -12.22 -5.95 17.76
CA LYS A 149 -11.65 -6.64 18.94
C LYS A 149 -11.81 -8.16 18.83
N LYS A 150 -13.00 -8.64 18.47
CA LYS A 150 -13.28 -10.07 18.29
C LYS A 150 -12.44 -10.68 17.17
N TYR A 151 -12.39 -10.00 16.02
CA TYR A 151 -11.57 -10.42 14.89
C TYR A 151 -10.09 -10.55 15.28
N MET A 152 -9.53 -9.51 15.92
CA MET A 152 -8.13 -9.49 16.35
C MET A 152 -7.78 -10.56 17.39
N ASN A 153 -8.70 -10.88 18.31
CA ASN A 153 -8.49 -11.94 19.28
C ASN A 153 -8.51 -13.35 18.65
N ASN A 154 -9.24 -13.55 17.54
CA ASN A 154 -9.27 -14.83 16.84
C ASN A 154 -8.00 -15.12 16.03
N LEU A 155 -7.16 -14.10 15.80
CA LEU A 155 -5.92 -14.19 15.03
C LEU A 155 -4.67 -14.38 15.91
N ARG A 156 -4.84 -14.51 17.23
CA ARG A 156 -3.77 -14.61 18.22
C ARG A 156 -3.57 -16.02 18.73
#